data_AF-A0A966H1U1-F1
#
_entry.id   AF-A0A966H1U1-F1
#
_cell.length_a   1.000
_cell.length_b   1.000
_cell.length_c   1.000
_cell.angle_alpha   90.00
_cell.angle_beta   90.00
_cell.angle_gamma   90.00
#
_symmetry.space_group_name_H-M   'P 1'
#
loop_
_entity.id
_entity.type
_entity.pdbx_description
1 polymer ?
#
loop_
_entity_poly.entity_id
_entity_poly.type
_entity_poly.pdbx_seq_one_letter_code
_entity_poly.pdbx_strand_id
1 'polypeptide(L)'
;MADEYLKDFKLVGGTALALMIGHRISVDIDLFTEFSFDAEKTGEELSKKYKVDNLEIDNNTINCFIEDIKVDCIAHRYPWIGNTVEIEGIRMASMEDIAAMKFNAIVQDGSRFKDFVDIYVLLEHRSLSELLASYEQKYPGVSMVTAGKALIYHNDVRLTQQLGLLNKSIDWSSIVKRLREATINPQKIFKPENKLIIKKAKANTVKRSRGRRLGL
;
A
#
# COMPACT_ATOMS: atom_id res chain seq x y z
N MET A 1 11.55 10.56 9.51
CA MET A 1 12.17 10.99 8.23
C MET A 1 13.08 12.15 8.54
N ALA A 2 14.27 12.18 7.93
CA ALA A 2 15.33 13.11 8.29
C ALA A 2 15.31 14.44 7.51
N ASP A 3 14.64 14.50 6.36
CA ASP A 3 14.60 15.71 5.54
C ASP A 3 13.68 16.78 6.14
N GLU A 4 14.19 18.00 6.29
CA GLU A 4 13.43 19.11 6.87
C GLU A 4 12.24 19.51 6.00
N TYR A 5 12.40 19.47 4.68
CA TYR A 5 11.32 19.81 3.74
C TYR A 5 10.24 18.74 3.68
N LEU A 6 10.51 17.56 4.24
CA LEU A 6 9.55 16.46 4.37
C LEU A 6 9.13 16.22 5.83
N LYS A 7 9.42 17.15 6.75
CA LYS A 7 9.19 16.94 8.21
C LYS A 7 7.72 16.75 8.58
N ASP A 8 6.82 17.40 7.86
CA ASP A 8 5.37 17.35 8.09
C ASP A 8 4.67 16.26 7.28
N PHE A 9 5.42 15.53 6.44
CA PHE A 9 4.90 14.46 5.62
C PHE A 9 4.95 13.10 6.34
N LYS A 10 3.98 12.25 5.98
CA LYS A 10 3.93 10.83 6.32
C LYS A 10 3.88 10.01 5.05
N LEU A 11 4.58 8.88 5.06
CA LEU A 11 4.43 7.85 4.04
C LEU A 11 3.04 7.21 4.16
N VAL A 12 2.34 7.08 3.04
CA VAL A 12 0.97 6.55 2.98
C VAL A 12 0.83 5.43 1.95
N GLY A 13 -0.41 5.05 1.65
CA GLY A 13 -0.73 4.26 0.47
C GLY A 13 -0.23 2.81 0.55
N GLY A 14 0.05 2.27 -0.62
CA GLY A 14 0.45 0.86 -0.77
C GLY A 14 1.79 0.53 -0.13
N THR A 15 2.72 1.49 -0.15
CA THR A 15 4.09 1.30 0.31
C THR A 15 4.20 1.37 1.83
N ALA A 16 3.50 2.31 2.48
CA ALA A 16 3.36 2.29 3.94
C ALA A 16 2.78 0.95 4.42
N LEU A 17 1.69 0.50 3.80
CA LEU A 17 1.06 -0.77 4.20
C LEU A 17 1.99 -1.96 3.95
N ALA A 18 2.67 -2.01 2.81
CA ALA A 18 3.63 -3.07 2.49
C ALA A 18 4.77 -3.15 3.52
N LEU A 19 5.29 -2.01 4.00
CA LEU A 19 6.30 -1.98 5.05
C LEU A 19 5.76 -2.46 6.40
N MET A 20 4.50 -2.14 6.73
CA MET A 20 3.89 -2.55 8.01
C MET A 20 3.59 -4.05 8.09
N ILE A 21 3.05 -4.65 7.01
CA ILE A 21 2.51 -6.02 7.08
C ILE A 21 3.13 -6.99 6.07
N GLY A 22 4.01 -6.53 5.17
CA GLY A 22 4.80 -7.39 4.29
C GLY A 22 3.98 -8.24 3.32
N HIS A 23 2.81 -7.77 2.87
CA HIS A 23 1.88 -8.57 2.04
C HIS A 23 2.18 -8.53 0.54
N ARG A 24 2.87 -7.49 0.06
CA ARG A 24 3.25 -7.32 -1.35
C ARG A 24 4.43 -6.38 -1.52
N ILE A 25 5.07 -6.45 -2.69
CA ILE A 25 6.02 -5.44 -3.16
C ILE A 25 5.24 -4.19 -3.59
N SER A 26 5.75 -3.04 -3.15
CA SER A 26 5.28 -1.70 -3.53
C SER A 26 6.49 -0.79 -3.57
N VAL A 27 6.68 -0.06 -4.67
CA VAL A 27 7.90 0.72 -4.92
C VAL A 27 7.64 2.23 -4.96
N ASP A 28 6.43 2.65 -5.31
CA ASP A 28 6.06 4.07 -5.38
C ASP A 28 6.06 4.68 -3.97
N ILE A 29 6.52 5.92 -3.82
CA ILE A 29 6.55 6.65 -2.55
C ILE A 29 5.47 7.73 -2.58
N ASP A 30 4.40 7.53 -1.81
CA ASP A 30 3.37 8.53 -1.58
C ASP A 30 3.62 9.22 -0.22
N LEU A 31 3.93 10.51 -0.22
CA LEU A 31 4.17 11.34 0.97
C LEU A 31 3.05 12.36 1.12
N PHE A 32 2.21 12.21 2.14
CA PHE A 32 1.06 13.09 2.32
C PHE A 32 1.21 13.92 3.60
N THR A 33 0.70 15.15 3.56
CA THR A 33 0.61 16.07 4.70
C THR A 33 -0.81 16.62 4.83
N GLU A 34 -1.24 16.94 6.05
CA GLU A 34 -2.54 17.61 6.29
C GLU A 34 -2.45 19.13 6.08
N PHE A 35 -1.23 19.66 5.96
CA PHE A 35 -0.96 21.08 5.85
C PHE A 35 -0.72 21.50 4.41
N SER A 36 -1.02 22.77 4.12
CA SER A 36 -0.48 23.36 2.91
C SER A 36 1.04 23.50 3.03
N PHE A 37 1.74 23.37 1.92
CA PHE A 37 3.19 23.54 1.85
C PHE A 37 3.58 24.30 0.58
N ASP A 38 4.77 24.89 0.63
CA ASP A 38 5.37 25.57 -0.52
C ASP A 38 5.96 24.51 -1.47
N ALA A 39 5.16 24.09 -2.45
CA ALA A 39 5.53 23.02 -3.38
C ALA A 39 6.69 23.41 -4.29
N GLU A 40 6.78 24.68 -4.67
CA GLU A 40 7.86 25.20 -5.52
C GLU A 40 9.18 25.14 -4.75
N LYS A 41 9.23 25.74 -3.55
CA LYS A 41 10.42 25.69 -2.69
C LYS A 41 10.79 24.27 -2.30
N THR A 42 9.82 23.44 -1.95
CA THR A 42 10.06 22.03 -1.57
C THR A 42 10.66 21.26 -2.74
N GLY A 43 10.11 21.40 -3.95
CA GLY A 43 10.63 20.74 -5.15
C GLY A 43 12.05 21.18 -5.52
N GLU A 44 12.34 22.49 -5.42
CA GLU A 44 13.68 23.02 -5.65
C GLU A 44 14.72 22.44 -4.68
N GLU A 45 14.38 22.35 -3.40
CA GLU A 45 15.30 21.89 -2.36
C GLU A 45 15.54 20.38 -2.43
N LEU A 46 14.50 19.61 -2.77
CA LEU A 46 14.66 18.19 -3.11
C LEU A 46 15.59 18.01 -4.31
N SER A 47 15.47 18.86 -5.34
CA SER A 47 16.30 18.79 -6.56
C SER A 47 17.76 19.17 -6.31
N LYS A 48 18.05 20.01 -5.30
CA LYS A 48 19.42 20.32 -4.88
C LYS A 48 20.09 19.15 -4.16
N LYS A 49 19.31 18.34 -3.46
CA LYS A 49 19.81 17.29 -2.55
C LYS A 49 19.82 15.90 -3.16
N TYR A 50 18.83 15.58 -4.00
CA TYR A 50 18.65 14.26 -4.60
C TYR A 50 18.71 14.35 -6.12
N LYS A 51 18.96 13.21 -6.78
CA LYS A 51 18.83 13.11 -8.23
C LYS A 51 17.33 13.07 -8.59
N VAL A 52 16.78 14.23 -8.88
CA VAL A 52 15.37 14.41 -9.27
C VAL A 52 15.23 14.44 -10.78
N ASP A 53 14.36 13.60 -11.32
CA ASP A 53 13.96 13.57 -12.73
C ASP A 53 12.45 13.86 -12.86
N ASN A 54 12.02 14.46 -13.98
CA ASN A 54 10.62 14.79 -14.29
C ASN A 54 9.87 15.51 -13.16
N LEU A 55 10.45 16.58 -12.62
CA LEU A 55 9.79 17.38 -11.59
C LEU A 55 8.58 18.12 -12.15
N GLU A 56 7.39 17.73 -11.70
CA GLU A 56 6.12 18.40 -11.95
C GLU A 56 5.61 18.98 -10.63
N ILE A 57 5.31 20.28 -10.64
CA ILE A 57 4.81 21.00 -9.48
C ILE A 57 3.46 21.60 -9.83
N ASP A 58 2.49 21.38 -8.95
CA ASP A 58 1.22 22.10 -8.91
C ASP A 58 0.98 22.60 -7.49
N ASN A 59 -0.08 23.37 -7.29
CA ASN A 59 -0.43 23.94 -6.00
C ASN A 59 -0.56 22.84 -4.93
N ASN A 60 0.42 22.78 -4.01
CA ASN A 60 0.52 21.77 -2.95
C ASN A 60 0.63 20.31 -3.44
N THR A 61 1.20 20.12 -4.63
CA THR A 61 1.50 18.80 -5.18
C THR A 61 2.86 18.81 -5.85
N ILE A 62 3.67 17.79 -5.59
CA ILE A 62 4.90 17.49 -6.32
C ILE A 62 4.78 16.07 -6.84
N ASN A 63 5.00 15.87 -8.14
CA ASN A 63 5.27 14.58 -8.72
C ASN A 63 6.70 14.61 -9.28
N CYS A 64 7.51 13.59 -8.97
CA CYS A 64 8.83 13.46 -9.55
C CYS A 64 9.34 12.03 -9.47
N PHE A 65 10.53 11.79 -10.00
CA PHE A 65 11.31 10.59 -9.76
C PHE A 65 12.56 10.95 -8.97
N ILE A 66 12.85 10.20 -7.91
CA ILE A 66 14.09 10.28 -7.16
C ILE A 66 14.80 8.95 -7.29
N GLU A 67 15.98 8.92 -7.91
CA GLU A 67 16.73 7.67 -8.14
C GLU A 67 15.87 6.58 -8.82
N ASP A 68 15.13 6.95 -9.86
CA ASP A 68 14.19 6.10 -10.62
C ASP A 68 12.95 5.61 -9.83
N ILE A 69 12.76 6.08 -8.59
CA ILE A 69 11.57 5.80 -7.77
C ILE A 69 10.58 6.95 -7.91
N LYS A 70 9.33 6.63 -8.25
CA LYS A 70 8.25 7.62 -8.30
C LYS A 70 7.96 8.16 -6.90
N VAL A 71 7.96 9.48 -6.74
CA VAL A 71 7.65 10.18 -5.50
C VAL A 71 6.51 11.18 -5.73
N ASP A 72 5.45 11.05 -4.95
CA ASP A 72 4.30 11.94 -4.93
C ASP A 72 4.23 12.63 -3.56
N CYS A 73 4.37 13.96 -3.50
CA CYS A 73 4.14 14.76 -2.29
C CYS A 73 2.82 15.52 -2.43
N ILE A 74 1.85 15.29 -1.54
CA ILE A 74 0.50 15.86 -1.66
C ILE A 74 0.02 16.46 -0.34
N ALA A 75 -0.54 17.67 -0.37
CA ALA A 75 -1.33 18.19 0.74
C ALA A 75 -2.72 17.54 0.72
N HIS A 76 -2.80 16.35 1.30
CA HIS A 76 -4.05 15.64 1.52
C HIS A 76 -4.71 16.19 2.78
N ARG A 77 -5.30 17.39 2.66
CA ARG A 77 -5.86 18.26 3.72
C ARG A 77 -7.08 17.67 4.46
N TYR A 78 -6.98 16.41 4.86
CA TYR A 78 -7.88 15.72 5.76
C TYR A 78 -7.10 15.35 7.02
N PRO A 79 -7.60 15.69 8.21
CA PRO A 79 -6.91 15.37 9.46
C PRO A 79 -6.53 13.88 9.54
N TRP A 80 -5.39 13.60 10.17
CA TRP A 80 -5.03 12.24 10.53
C TRP A 80 -5.97 11.72 11.61
N ILE A 81 -6.52 10.53 11.43
CA ILE A 81 -7.43 9.91 12.42
C ILE A 81 -6.67 9.05 13.42
N GLY A 82 -5.57 8.42 13.00
CA GLY A 82 -4.76 7.56 13.85
C GLY A 82 -3.40 8.17 14.18
N ASN A 83 -2.74 7.57 15.17
CA ASN A 83 -1.39 7.95 15.55
C ASN A 83 -0.39 7.65 14.43
N THR A 84 0.65 8.47 14.33
CA THR A 84 1.78 8.22 13.42
C THR A 84 2.44 6.89 13.79
N VAL A 85 2.69 6.06 12.77
CA VAL A 85 3.46 4.83 12.91
C VAL A 85 4.89 5.11 12.48
N GLU A 86 5.88 4.72 13.28
CA GLU A 86 7.28 4.89 12.95
C GLU A 86 8.00 3.55 12.89
N ILE A 87 8.57 3.22 11.74
CA ILE A 87 9.38 2.00 11.52
C ILE A 87 10.70 2.44 10.91
N GLU A 88 11.82 2.08 11.53
CA GLU A 88 13.18 2.41 11.05
C GLU A 88 13.37 3.91 10.74
N GLY A 89 12.76 4.79 11.54
CA GLY A 89 12.82 6.24 11.36
C GLY A 89 11.93 6.78 10.23
N ILE A 90 11.09 5.96 9.61
CA ILE A 90 10.12 6.35 8.58
C ILE A 90 8.77 6.61 9.27
N ARG A 91 8.27 7.85 9.15
CA ARG A 91 6.94 8.23 9.64
C ARG A 91 5.88 7.82 8.62
N MET A 92 4.87 7.09 9.05
CA MET A 92 3.78 6.58 8.23
C MET A 92 2.42 6.96 8.81
N ALA A 93 1.42 7.05 7.95
CA ALA A 93 0.04 7.13 8.38
C ALA A 93 -0.40 5.82 9.05
N SER A 94 -1.40 5.91 9.93
CA SER A 94 -1.96 4.75 10.61
C SER A 94 -2.62 3.77 9.63
N MET A 95 -2.84 2.53 10.09
CA MET A 95 -3.56 1.54 9.31
C MET A 95 -5.00 1.99 9.02
N GLU A 96 -5.62 2.69 9.97
CA GLU A 96 -6.95 3.28 9.88
C GLU A 96 -7.00 4.37 8.79
N ASP A 97 -6.01 5.28 8.76
CA ASP A 97 -5.89 6.30 7.72
C ASP A 97 -5.69 5.68 6.33
N ILE A 98 -4.81 4.69 6.23
CA ILE A 98 -4.56 3.99 4.96
C ILE A 98 -5.82 3.30 4.48
N ALA A 99 -6.54 2.58 5.36
CA ALA A 99 -7.79 1.92 5.00
C ALA A 99 -8.85 2.91 4.50
N ALA A 100 -9.00 4.04 5.19
CA ALA A 100 -9.89 5.12 4.75
C ALA A 100 -9.52 5.62 3.34
N MET A 101 -8.24 5.83 3.08
CA MET A 101 -7.76 6.26 1.76
C MET A 101 -8.02 5.22 0.67
N LYS A 102 -7.93 3.92 0.99
CA LYS A 102 -8.27 2.83 0.07
C LYS A 102 -9.76 2.82 -0.28
N PHE A 103 -10.64 3.01 0.71
CA PHE A 103 -12.07 3.15 0.44
C PHE A 103 -12.38 4.36 -0.44
N ASN A 104 -11.77 5.51 -0.13
CA ASN A 104 -11.94 6.70 -0.96
C ASN A 104 -11.50 6.45 -2.42
N ALA A 105 -10.36 5.79 -2.62
CA ALA A 105 -9.87 5.44 -3.95
C ALA A 105 -10.79 4.46 -4.69
N ILE A 106 -11.29 3.41 -4.03
CA ILE A 106 -12.21 2.43 -4.63
C ILE A 106 -13.56 3.07 -4.99
N VAL A 107 -14.08 3.96 -4.14
CA VAL A 107 -15.35 4.65 -4.40
C VAL A 107 -15.23 5.60 -5.60
N GLN A 108 -14.08 6.25 -5.77
CA GLN A 108 -13.83 7.15 -6.90
C GLN A 108 -13.46 6.40 -8.19
N ASP A 109 -12.72 5.31 -8.08
CA ASP A 109 -12.29 4.46 -9.20
C ASP A 109 -12.27 2.98 -8.79
N GLY A 110 -13.37 2.29 -9.13
CA GLY A 110 -13.54 0.86 -8.87
C GLY A 110 -12.62 -0.05 -9.69
N SER A 111 -11.79 0.49 -10.58
CA SER A 111 -10.88 -0.31 -11.41
C SER A 111 -9.58 -0.70 -10.71
N ARG A 112 -9.33 -0.14 -9.52
CA ARG A 112 -8.05 -0.20 -8.79
C ARG A 112 -7.84 -1.51 -8.03
N PHE A 113 -7.50 -2.57 -8.74
CA PHE A 113 -7.25 -3.92 -8.20
C PHE A 113 -6.38 -3.95 -6.92
N LYS A 114 -5.28 -3.19 -6.88
CA LYS A 114 -4.38 -3.15 -5.70
C LYS A 114 -5.09 -2.72 -4.42
N ASP A 115 -6.07 -1.82 -4.51
CA ASP A 115 -6.77 -1.32 -3.32
C ASP A 115 -7.71 -2.37 -2.74
N PHE A 116 -8.35 -3.21 -3.57
CA PHE A 116 -9.13 -4.37 -3.10
C PHE A 116 -8.25 -5.41 -2.40
N VAL A 117 -7.03 -5.64 -2.91
CA VAL A 117 -6.04 -6.51 -2.26
C VAL A 117 -5.62 -5.96 -0.90
N ASP A 118 -5.38 -4.65 -0.83
CA ASP A 118 -5.01 -3.97 0.40
C ASP A 118 -6.16 -4.07 1.45
N ILE A 119 -7.43 -3.87 1.06
CA ILE A 119 -8.57 -4.11 1.97
C ILE A 119 -8.68 -5.59 2.39
N TYR A 120 -8.48 -6.53 1.48
CA TYR A 120 -8.51 -7.97 1.78
C TYR A 120 -7.54 -8.37 2.91
N VAL A 121 -6.34 -7.78 2.93
CA VAL A 121 -5.36 -8.04 3.99
C VAL A 121 -5.62 -7.22 5.25
N LEU A 122 -6.13 -5.99 5.13
CA LEU A 122 -6.52 -5.17 6.29
C LEU A 122 -7.62 -5.85 7.13
N LEU A 123 -8.49 -6.62 6.48
CA LEU A 123 -9.50 -7.46 7.14
C LEU A 123 -8.92 -8.57 8.03
N GLU A 124 -7.61 -8.86 7.96
CA GLU A 124 -6.91 -9.76 8.88
C GLU A 124 -6.56 -9.07 10.22
N HIS A 125 -6.64 -7.74 10.27
CA HIS A 125 -6.23 -6.91 11.42
C HIS A 125 -7.38 -6.13 12.07
N ARG A 126 -8.38 -5.75 11.28
CA ARG A 126 -9.56 -4.97 11.71
C ARG A 126 -10.81 -5.51 11.03
N SER A 127 -11.96 -5.33 11.67
CA SER A 127 -13.25 -5.65 11.09
C SER A 127 -13.64 -4.64 10.00
N LEU A 128 -14.49 -5.03 9.05
CA LEU A 128 -14.98 -4.10 8.03
C LEU A 128 -15.70 -2.90 8.64
N SER A 129 -16.42 -3.10 9.76
CA SER A 129 -17.10 -2.04 10.50
C SER A 129 -16.12 -0.97 10.98
N GLU A 130 -14.97 -1.37 11.54
CA GLU A 130 -13.94 -0.44 12.00
C GLU A 130 -13.32 0.31 10.82
N LEU A 131 -12.99 -0.38 9.73
CA LEU A 131 -12.38 0.26 8.56
C LEU A 131 -13.33 1.26 7.87
N LEU A 132 -14.63 0.95 7.81
CA LEU A 132 -15.65 1.87 7.28
C LEU A 132 -15.87 3.06 8.21
N ALA A 133 -15.82 2.86 9.52
CA ALA A 133 -15.88 3.97 10.48
C ALA A 133 -14.68 4.92 10.33
N SER A 134 -13.47 4.38 10.12
CA SER A 134 -12.28 5.17 9.78
C SER A 134 -12.45 5.96 8.49
N TYR A 135 -13.08 5.37 7.46
CA TYR A 135 -13.39 6.06 6.21
C TYR A 135 -14.33 7.26 6.42
N GLU A 136 -15.42 7.08 7.16
CA GLU A 136 -16.37 8.16 7.47
C GLU A 136 -15.76 9.26 8.35
N GLN A 137 -14.93 8.87 9.32
CA GLN A 137 -14.22 9.83 10.18
C GLN A 137 -13.22 10.68 9.39
N LYS A 138 -12.49 10.08 8.45
CA LYS A 138 -11.47 10.79 7.66
C LYS A 138 -12.08 11.69 6.58
N TYR A 139 -13.18 11.28 5.96
CA TYR A 139 -13.79 11.99 4.83
C TYR A 139 -15.23 12.42 5.15
N PRO A 140 -15.45 13.67 5.61
CA PRO A 140 -16.79 14.17 5.89
C PRO A 140 -17.72 14.10 4.66
N GLY A 141 -18.96 13.65 4.88
CA GLY A 141 -19.98 13.60 3.83
C GLY A 141 -19.96 12.35 2.95
N VAL A 142 -19.05 11.41 3.18
CA VAL A 142 -19.08 10.10 2.52
C VAL A 142 -20.11 9.18 3.15
N SER A 143 -20.44 8.08 2.46
CA SER A 143 -21.38 7.07 2.96
C SER A 143 -20.70 5.71 3.09
N MET A 144 -20.78 5.11 4.28
CA MET A 144 -20.37 3.73 4.53
C MET A 144 -21.12 2.73 3.63
N VAL A 145 -22.38 3.02 3.28
CA VAL A 145 -23.20 2.19 2.38
C VAL A 145 -22.63 2.23 0.96
N THR A 146 -22.25 3.41 0.47
CA THR A 146 -21.61 3.56 -0.85
C THR A 146 -20.28 2.82 -0.89
N ALA A 147 -19.45 2.96 0.14
CA ALA A 147 -18.17 2.24 0.24
C ALA A 147 -18.37 0.72 0.29
N GLY A 148 -19.34 0.22 1.06
CA GLY A 148 -19.70 -1.20 1.11
C GLY A 148 -20.16 -1.74 -0.25
N LYS A 149 -20.96 -0.97 -1.00
CA LYS A 149 -21.38 -1.33 -2.37
C LYS A 149 -20.20 -1.35 -3.34
N ALA A 150 -19.36 -0.31 -3.30
CA ALA A 150 -18.16 -0.24 -4.15
C ALA A 150 -17.21 -1.42 -3.88
N LEU A 151 -17.08 -1.85 -2.62
CA LEU A 151 -16.24 -2.97 -2.23
C LEU A 151 -16.66 -4.31 -2.85
N ILE A 152 -17.94 -4.49 -3.17
CA ILE A 152 -18.49 -5.73 -3.76
C ILE A 152 -18.80 -5.60 -5.25
N TYR A 153 -18.58 -4.42 -5.84
CA TYR A 153 -18.74 -4.17 -7.26
C TYR A 153 -17.40 -4.36 -7.98
N HIS A 154 -17.31 -5.43 -8.79
CA HIS A 154 -16.03 -5.92 -9.33
C HIS A 154 -15.92 -5.86 -10.85
N ASN A 155 -16.96 -5.36 -11.53
CA ASN A 155 -17.06 -5.43 -12.99
C ASN A 155 -15.95 -4.65 -13.71
N ASP A 156 -15.49 -3.55 -13.10
CA ASP A 156 -14.51 -2.64 -13.70
C ASP A 156 -13.07 -2.92 -13.24
N VAL A 157 -12.85 -3.94 -12.39
CA VAL A 157 -11.55 -4.24 -11.79
C VAL A 157 -10.54 -4.70 -12.85
N ARG A 158 -9.42 -3.97 -12.98
CA ARG A 158 -8.35 -4.30 -13.93
C ARG A 158 -7.37 -5.31 -13.34
N LEU A 159 -7.62 -6.60 -13.59
CA LEU A 159 -6.76 -7.71 -13.15
C LEU A 159 -5.44 -7.84 -13.94
N THR A 160 -5.18 -6.98 -14.92
CA THR A 160 -3.98 -7.02 -15.76
C THR A 160 -2.72 -6.54 -15.02
N GLN A 161 -2.87 -5.89 -13.86
CA GLN A 161 -1.73 -5.46 -13.05
C GLN A 161 -1.12 -6.64 -12.31
N GLN A 162 0.13 -7.00 -12.63
CA GLN A 162 0.88 -7.95 -11.82
C GLN A 162 1.14 -7.36 -10.43
N LEU A 163 0.84 -8.16 -9.42
CA LEU A 163 1.05 -7.82 -8.02
C LEU A 163 2.12 -8.76 -7.48
N GLY A 164 3.24 -8.20 -7.03
CA GLY A 164 4.31 -8.94 -6.38
C GLY A 164 3.92 -9.35 -4.96
N LEU A 165 2.90 -10.19 -4.81
CA LEU A 165 2.48 -10.69 -3.49
C LEU A 165 3.64 -11.42 -2.82
N LEU A 166 3.93 -11.03 -1.59
CA LEU A 166 4.96 -11.67 -0.79
C LEU A 166 4.30 -12.83 -0.04
N ASN A 167 4.81 -14.05 -0.23
CA ASN A 167 4.39 -15.28 0.45
C ASN A 167 2.97 -15.82 0.14
N LYS A 168 2.23 -15.23 -0.82
CA LYS A 168 0.85 -15.66 -1.11
C LYS A 168 0.61 -15.82 -2.63
N SER A 169 -0.02 -16.92 -3.04
CA SER A 169 -0.77 -16.97 -4.30
C SER A 169 -2.25 -16.75 -3.98
N ILE A 170 -2.71 -15.50 -4.02
CA ILE A 170 -4.11 -15.17 -3.80
C ILE A 170 -4.77 -15.06 -5.17
N ASP A 171 -5.77 -15.90 -5.43
CA ASP A 171 -6.63 -15.72 -6.59
C ASP A 171 -7.70 -14.65 -6.33
N TRP A 172 -8.13 -13.99 -7.40
CA TRP A 172 -9.16 -12.96 -7.32
C TRP A 172 -10.46 -13.46 -6.69
N SER A 173 -10.83 -14.72 -6.94
CA SER A 173 -12.06 -15.31 -6.41
C SER A 173 -12.07 -15.38 -4.88
N SER A 174 -10.91 -15.63 -4.27
CA SER A 174 -10.72 -15.67 -2.81
C SER A 174 -10.83 -14.27 -2.21
N ILE A 175 -10.31 -13.26 -2.92
CA ILE A 175 -10.48 -11.85 -2.54
C ILE A 175 -11.96 -11.48 -2.54
N VAL A 176 -12.64 -11.69 -3.66
CA VAL A 176 -14.07 -11.40 -3.82
C VAL A 176 -14.91 -12.11 -2.76
N LYS A 177 -14.63 -13.38 -2.49
CA LYS A 177 -15.33 -14.16 -1.46
C LYS A 177 -15.18 -13.53 -0.08
N ARG A 178 -13.95 -13.19 0.32
CA ARG A 178 -13.69 -12.55 1.62
C ARG A 178 -14.37 -11.20 1.74
N LEU A 179 -14.27 -10.35 0.71
CA LEU A 179 -14.89 -9.03 0.71
C LEU A 179 -16.42 -9.12 0.85
N ARG A 180 -17.06 -10.04 0.12
CA ARG A 180 -18.50 -10.31 0.26
C ARG A 180 -18.84 -10.82 1.67
N GLU A 181 -18.07 -11.76 2.19
CA GLU A 181 -18.28 -12.27 3.54
C GLU A 181 -18.14 -11.16 4.59
N ALA A 182 -17.19 -10.25 4.42
CA ALA A 182 -17.00 -9.10 5.29
C ALA A 182 -18.21 -8.14 5.23
N THR A 183 -18.83 -7.94 4.06
CA THR A 183 -20.06 -7.13 3.96
C THR A 183 -21.27 -7.77 4.64
N ILE A 184 -21.33 -9.11 4.69
CA ILE A 184 -22.39 -9.85 5.40
C ILE A 184 -22.14 -9.84 6.91
N ASN A 185 -20.88 -10.00 7.32
CA ASN A 185 -20.46 -10.07 8.73
C ASN A 185 -19.46 -8.95 9.04
N PRO A 186 -19.89 -7.68 9.13
CA PRO A 186 -18.98 -6.53 9.19
C PRO A 186 -18.11 -6.48 10.45
N GLN A 187 -18.48 -7.19 11.52
CA GLN A 187 -17.70 -7.31 12.75
C GLN A 187 -16.63 -8.42 12.69
N LYS A 188 -16.61 -9.24 11.63
CA LYS A 188 -15.67 -10.35 11.52
C LYS A 188 -14.26 -9.84 11.21
N ILE A 189 -13.31 -10.28 12.02
CA ILE A 189 -11.88 -10.21 11.72
C ILE A 189 -11.46 -11.55 11.12
N PHE A 190 -10.77 -11.50 9.98
CA PHE A 190 -10.36 -12.69 9.23
C PHE A 190 -9.03 -13.23 9.74
N LYS A 191 -8.80 -14.53 9.53
CA LYS A 191 -7.49 -15.13 9.77
C LYS A 191 -6.64 -15.01 8.50
N PRO A 192 -5.31 -14.89 8.62
CA PRO A 192 -4.42 -15.01 7.48
C PRO A 192 -4.65 -16.34 6.75
N GLU A 193 -4.90 -16.27 5.44
CA GLU A 193 -4.99 -17.47 4.61
C GLU A 193 -3.57 -17.90 4.19
N ASN A 194 -2.96 -18.73 5.03
CA ASN A 194 -1.67 -19.34 4.72
C ASN A 194 -1.85 -20.52 3.77
N LYS A 195 -1.74 -20.29 2.46
CA LYS A 195 -1.16 -21.32 1.58
C LYS A 195 0.34 -21.09 1.51
N LEU A 196 1.06 -21.64 2.49
CA LEU A 196 2.51 -21.78 2.45
C LEU A 196 2.90 -22.59 1.20
N ILE A 197 3.25 -21.92 0.10
CA ILE A 197 4.04 -22.58 -0.94
C ILE A 197 5.50 -22.51 -0.48
N ILE A 198 5.91 -23.48 0.34
CA ILE A 198 7.32 -23.85 0.43
C ILE A 198 7.68 -24.40 -0.95
N LYS A 199 8.20 -23.55 -1.86
CA LYS A 199 8.98 -24.08 -2.97
C LYS A 199 10.20 -24.74 -2.32
N LYS A 200 10.18 -26.07 -2.19
CA LYS A 200 11.41 -26.83 -2.01
C LYS A 200 12.32 -26.42 -3.16
N ALA A 201 13.35 -25.63 -2.88
CA ALA A 201 14.49 -25.54 -3.76
C ALA A 201 14.94 -26.99 -3.96
N LYS A 202 14.84 -27.50 -5.19
CA LYS A 202 15.51 -28.75 -5.54
C LYS A 202 16.98 -28.50 -5.21
N ALA A 203 17.50 -29.18 -4.20
CA ALA A 203 18.92 -29.25 -3.96
C ALA A 203 19.54 -29.76 -5.26
N ASN A 204 20.24 -28.87 -5.99
CA ASN A 204 21.09 -29.28 -7.07
C ASN A 204 22.14 -30.20 -6.45
N THR A 205 21.91 -31.50 -6.60
CA THR A 205 22.89 -32.52 -6.26
C THR A 205 24.01 -32.36 -7.27
N VAL A 206 25.03 -31.62 -6.87
CA VAL A 206 26.30 -31.56 -7.60
C VAL A 206 26.82 -32.99 -7.65
N LYS A 207 26.72 -33.62 -8.83
CA LYS A 207 27.43 -34.87 -9.13
C LYS A 207 28.92 -34.57 -8.97
N ARG A 208 29.51 -35.00 -7.84
CA ARG A 208 30.96 -35.07 -7.68
C ARG A 208 31.51 -35.97 -8.79
N SER A 209 32.24 -35.38 -9.74
CA SER A 209 33.09 -36.11 -10.65
C SER A 209 34.13 -36.87 -9.83
N ARG A 210 34.20 -38.19 -10.02
CA ARG A 210 35.26 -39.02 -9.44
C ARG A 210 36.57 -38.65 -10.12
N GLY A 211 37.49 -38.06 -9.37
CA GLY A 211 38.87 -37.86 -9.77
C GLY A 211 39.54 -39.18 -10.14
N ARG A 212 40.22 -39.19 -11.29
CA ARG A 212 41.18 -40.21 -11.71
C ARG A 212 42.26 -40.35 -10.64
N ARG A 213 42.44 -41.56 -10.10
CA ARG A 213 43.67 -41.97 -9.41
C ARG A 213 44.77 -42.07 -10.46
N LEU A 214 45.81 -41.24 -10.33
CA LEU A 214 47.14 -41.54 -10.83
C LEU A 214 47.75 -42.55 -9.86
N GLY A 215 47.97 -43.77 -10.34
CA GLY A 215 48.83 -44.76 -9.70
C GLY A 215 50.25 -44.62 -10.23
N LEU A 216 51.21 -44.84 -9.33
CA LEU A 216 52.64 -45.01 -9.54
C LEU A 216 52.95 -45.97 -10.69
#